data_AF-A0A379Q1P6-F1
#
_entry.id   AF-A0A379Q1P6-F1
#
_cell.length_a   1.000
_cell.length_b   1.000
_cell.length_c   1.000
_cell.angle_alpha   90.00
_cell.angle_beta   90.00
_cell.angle_gamma   90.00
#
_symmetry.space_group_name_H-M   'P 1'
#
loop_
_entity.id
_entity.type
_entity.pdbx_description
1 polymer ?
#
loop_
_entity_poly.entity_id
_entity_poly.type
_entity_poly.pdbx_seq_one_letter_code
_entity_poly.pdbx_strand_id
1 'polypeptide(L)'
;MSKKSVIENKSTKLFIDLACRSFDANWKAFQEANGESSERLDDPDFISLFLMYVIDHIKNNFVKFTTQEGDCGNINEVNFEQVAVVLVWHTERFRK
;
A
#
# COMPACT_ATOMS: atom_id res chain seq x y z
N MET A 1 -8.13 18.97 6.96
CA MET A 1 -7.17 19.42 5.93
C MET A 1 -7.42 18.62 4.65
N SER A 2 -8.27 19.12 3.75
CA SER A 2 -8.48 18.50 2.43
C SER A 2 -7.39 18.94 1.46
N LYS A 3 -6.30 18.18 1.37
CA LYS A 3 -5.52 18.10 0.15
C LYS A 3 -5.81 16.73 -0.44
N LYS A 4 -6.76 16.67 -1.38
CA LYS A 4 -6.74 15.60 -2.38
C LYS A 4 -5.37 15.74 -3.04
N SER A 5 -4.40 14.93 -2.64
CA SER A 5 -3.14 14.85 -3.37
C SER A 5 -3.54 14.33 -4.74
N VAL A 6 -3.56 15.22 -5.73
CA VAL A 6 -3.86 14.82 -7.10
C VAL A 6 -2.74 13.83 -7.43
N ILE A 7 -3.09 12.55 -7.54
CA ILE A 7 -2.11 11.57 -8.02
C ILE A 7 -1.98 11.89 -9.51
N GLU A 8 -0.95 12.66 -9.87
CA GLU A 8 -0.77 13.15 -11.23
C GLU A 8 0.01 12.13 -12.08
N ASN A 9 0.98 11.45 -11.47
CA ASN A 9 1.85 10.51 -12.17
C ASN A 9 1.23 9.10 -12.30
N LYS A 10 1.28 8.52 -13.52
CA LYS A 10 0.76 7.18 -13.83
C LYS A 10 1.43 6.08 -12.99
N SER A 11 2.76 6.08 -12.91
CA SER A 11 3.53 5.10 -12.14
C SER A 11 3.15 5.14 -10.65
N THR A 12 2.92 6.32 -10.09
CA THR A 12 2.44 6.47 -8.71
C THR A 12 1.04 5.89 -8.52
N LYS A 13 0.10 6.08 -9.47
CA LYS A 13 -1.23 5.44 -9.41
C LYS A 13 -1.14 3.93 -9.43
N LEU A 14 -0.35 3.37 -10.34
CA LEU A 14 -0.15 1.93 -10.47
C LEU A 14 0.48 1.36 -9.19
N PHE A 15 1.45 2.06 -8.62
CA PHE A 15 2.09 1.62 -7.37
C PHE A 15 1.09 1.61 -6.22
N ILE A 16 0.30 2.67 -6.07
CA ILE A 16 -0.74 2.76 -5.03
C ILE A 16 -1.74 1.63 -5.17
N ASP A 17 -2.23 1.37 -6.38
CA ASP A 17 -3.19 0.29 -6.62
C ASP A 17 -2.64 -1.08 -6.21
N LEU A 18 -1.42 -1.40 -6.66
CA LEU A 18 -0.73 -2.64 -6.28
C LEU A 18 -0.50 -2.73 -4.76
N ALA A 19 -0.07 -1.63 -4.14
CA ALA A 19 0.21 -1.59 -2.70
C ALA A 19 -1.08 -1.75 -1.87
N CYS A 20 -2.19 -1.12 -2.26
CA CYS A 20 -3.48 -1.32 -1.59
C CYS A 20 -3.97 -2.77 -1.71
N ARG A 21 -3.88 -3.38 -2.91
CA ARG A 21 -4.24 -4.79 -3.10
C ARG A 21 -3.35 -5.73 -2.29
N SER A 22 -2.06 -5.44 -2.24
CA SER A 22 -1.11 -6.21 -1.43
C SER A 22 -1.38 -6.04 0.06
N PHE A 23 -1.68 -4.83 0.53
CA PHE A 23 -2.11 -4.60 1.91
C PHE A 23 -3.35 -5.44 2.25
N ASP A 24 -4.40 -5.38 1.44
CA ASP A 24 -5.66 -6.09 1.69
C ASP A 24 -5.43 -7.61 1.80
N ALA A 25 -4.64 -8.17 0.89
CA ALA A 25 -4.31 -9.59 0.90
C ALA A 25 -3.49 -10.00 2.13
N ASN A 26 -2.45 -9.23 2.46
CA ASN A 26 -1.62 -9.51 3.63
C ASN A 26 -2.37 -9.31 4.95
N TRP A 27 -3.24 -8.29 5.03
CA TRP A 27 -4.03 -8.01 6.22
C TRP A 27 -5.04 -9.13 6.47
N LYS A 28 -5.72 -9.60 5.41
CA LYS A 28 -6.61 -10.76 5.48
C LYS A 28 -5.86 -12.01 5.97
N ALA A 29 -4.70 -12.32 5.38
CA ALA A 29 -3.89 -13.46 5.79
C ALA A 29 -3.42 -13.35 7.26
N PHE A 30 -3.08 -12.13 7.70
CA PHE A 30 -2.72 -11.86 9.09
C PHE A 30 -3.90 -12.11 10.04
N GLN A 31 -5.11 -11.66 9.69
CA GLN A 31 -6.33 -11.89 10.47
C GLN A 31 -6.69 -13.39 10.53
N GLU A 32 -6.54 -14.12 9.43
CA GLU A 32 -6.78 -15.57 9.39
C GLU A 32 -5.83 -16.35 10.33
N ALA A 33 -4.58 -15.89 10.47
CA ALA A 33 -3.59 -16.53 11.33
C ALA A 33 -3.66 -16.11 12.81
N ASN A 34 -4.09 -14.88 13.11
CA ASN A 34 -3.98 -14.28 14.45
C ASN A 34 -5.32 -13.87 15.08
N GLY A 35 -6.43 -13.98 14.34
CA GLY A 35 -7.74 -13.47 14.72
C GLY A 35 -7.98 -12.03 14.27
N GLU A 36 -9.25 -11.61 14.25
CA GLU A 36 -9.63 -10.23 13.93
C GLU A 36 -9.25 -9.30 15.08
N SER A 37 -8.14 -8.56 14.94
CA SER A 37 -7.70 -7.55 15.90
C SER A 37 -7.32 -6.26 15.18
N SER A 38 -8.32 -5.38 14.99
CA SER A 38 -8.12 -4.04 14.42
C SER A 38 -7.25 -3.15 15.31
N GLU A 39 -7.16 -3.43 16.61
CA GLU A 39 -6.30 -2.75 17.59
C GLU A 39 -4.81 -2.75 17.19
N ARG A 40 -4.36 -3.76 16.44
CA ARG A 40 -2.99 -3.81 15.90
C ARG A 40 -2.72 -2.67 14.93
N LEU A 41 -3.74 -2.13 14.27
CA LEU A 41 -3.60 -0.99 13.37
C LEU A 41 -3.41 0.33 14.13
N ASP A 42 -3.65 0.35 15.44
CA ASP A 42 -3.41 1.51 16.30
C ASP A 42 -1.99 1.51 16.90
N ASP A 43 -1.29 0.37 16.85
CA ASP A 43 0.13 0.25 17.19
C ASP A 43 0.98 0.87 16.06
N PRO A 44 1.65 2.01 16.31
CA PRO A 44 2.45 2.69 15.28
C PRO A 44 3.64 1.87 14.80
N ASP A 45 4.24 1.05 15.68
CA ASP A 45 5.39 0.22 15.33
C ASP A 45 4.94 -0.92 14.40
N PHE A 46 3.81 -1.55 14.72
CA PHE A 46 3.23 -2.57 13.86
C PHE A 46 2.86 -2.00 12.49
N ILE A 47 2.09 -0.91 12.43
CA ILE A 47 1.66 -0.31 11.16
C ILE A 47 2.84 0.12 10.31
N SER A 48 3.86 0.74 10.92
CA SER A 48 5.03 1.19 10.19
C SER A 48 5.77 0.02 9.53
N LEU A 49 5.97 -1.07 10.28
CA LEU A 49 6.60 -2.29 9.75
C LEU A 49 5.76 -2.95 8.67
N PHE A 50 4.44 -3.02 8.87
CA PHE A 50 3.52 -3.65 7.93
C PHE A 50 3.45 -2.88 6.60
N LEU A 51 3.34 -1.55 6.66
CA LEU A 51 3.33 -0.71 5.46
C LEU A 51 4.69 -0.74 4.75
N MET A 52 5.80 -0.75 5.48
CA MET A 52 7.13 -0.87 4.90
C MET A 52 7.29 -2.21 4.16
N TYR A 53 6.82 -3.31 4.75
CA TYR A 53 6.82 -4.62 4.10
C TYR A 53 6.03 -4.60 2.77
N VAL A 54 4.83 -4.02 2.77
CA VAL A 54 4.00 -3.88 1.56
C VAL A 54 4.72 -3.04 0.50
N ILE A 55 5.25 -1.88 0.88
CA ILE A 55 5.95 -0.98 -0.05
C ILE A 55 7.18 -1.67 -0.65
N ASP A 56 8.01 -2.33 0.16
CA ASP A 56 9.21 -3.01 -0.32
C ASP A 56 8.85 -4.20 -1.22
N HIS A 57 7.80 -4.95 -0.89
CA HIS A 57 7.32 -6.02 -1.74
C HIS A 57 6.91 -5.53 -3.12
N ILE A 58 6.11 -4.46 -3.19
CA ILE A 58 5.70 -3.86 -4.47
C ILE A 58 6.90 -3.25 -5.18
N LYS A 59 7.76 -2.51 -4.50
CA LYS A 59 8.96 -1.89 -5.10
C LYS A 59 9.84 -2.91 -5.79
N ASN A 60 10.10 -4.06 -5.16
CA ASN A 60 10.94 -5.12 -5.71
C ASN A 60 10.29 -5.87 -6.88
N ASN A 61 8.97 -5.78 -7.04
CA ASN A 61 8.22 -6.50 -8.07
C ASN A 61 7.47 -5.57 -9.04
N PHE A 62 7.65 -4.25 -8.94
CA PHE A 62 6.76 -3.27 -9.57
C PHE A 62 6.69 -3.45 -11.08
N VAL A 63 7.84 -3.50 -11.76
CA VAL A 63 7.92 -3.70 -13.21
C VAL A 63 7.28 -5.02 -13.63
N LYS A 64 7.50 -6.09 -12.85
CA LYS A 64 6.92 -7.41 -13.12
C LYS A 64 5.40 -7.36 -13.04
N PHE A 65 4.85 -6.82 -11.95
CA PHE A 65 3.40 -6.73 -11.75
C PHE A 65 2.72 -5.85 -12.79
N THR A 66 3.27 -4.66 -13.08
CA THR A 66 2.67 -3.79 -14.10
C THR A 66 2.70 -4.46 -15.48
N THR A 67 3.81 -5.13 -15.84
CA THR A 67 3.93 -5.83 -17.13
C THR A 67 2.90 -6.95 -17.26
N GLN A 68 2.67 -7.72 -16.19
CA GLN A 68 1.66 -8.78 -16.16
C GLN A 68 0.23 -8.26 -16.34
N GLU A 69 -0.03 -7.03 -15.92
CA GLU A 69 -1.33 -6.36 -16.07
C GLU A 69 -1.48 -5.62 -17.41
N GLY A 70 -0.48 -5.71 -18.30
CA GLY A 70 -0.47 -5.02 -19.59
C GLY A 70 -0.11 -3.53 -19.48
N ASP A 71 0.46 -3.12 -18.35
CA ASP A 71 0.87 -1.77 -18.05
C ASP A 71 2.41 -1.60 -18.04
N CYS A 72 2.85 -0.36 -18.22
CA CYS A 72 4.24 0.04 -18.04
C CYS A 72 4.32 1.11 -16.95
N GLY A 73 4.83 0.73 -15.78
CA GLY A 73 5.19 1.64 -14.69
C GLY A 73 6.71 1.84 -14.61
N ASN A 74 7.13 3.06 -14.27
CA ASN A 74 8.53 3.38 -14.00
C ASN A 74 8.73 3.62 -12.50
N ILE A 75 9.50 2.75 -11.84
CA ILE A 75 9.75 2.85 -10.40
C ILE A 75 10.42 4.18 -10.00
N ASN A 76 11.21 4.77 -10.90
CA ASN A 76 11.90 6.04 -10.66
C ASN A 76 10.96 7.26 -10.70
N GLU A 77 9.74 7.09 -11.19
CA GLU A 77 8.71 8.13 -11.22
C GLU A 77 7.70 8.01 -10.07
N VAL A 78 7.84 7.00 -9.23
CA VAL A 78 6.93 6.77 -8.11
C VAL A 78 7.19 7.80 -7.01
N ASN A 79 6.16 8.55 -6.65
CA ASN A 79 6.19 9.41 -5.47
C ASN A 79 5.89 8.59 -4.21
N PHE A 80 6.94 8.11 -3.54
CA PHE A 80 6.80 7.28 -2.34
C PHE A 80 6.21 8.02 -1.13
N GLU A 81 6.38 9.34 -1.02
CA GLU A 81 5.73 10.12 0.03
C GLU A 81 4.20 10.09 -0.14
N GLN A 82 3.72 10.28 -1.38
CA GLN A 82 2.30 10.18 -1.69
C GLN A 82 1.76 8.76 -1.47
N VAL A 83 2.54 7.73 -1.85
CA VAL A 83 2.19 6.32 -1.57
C VAL A 83 2.00 6.10 -0.07
N ALA A 84 2.95 6.53 0.76
CA ALA A 84 2.89 6.34 2.20
C ALA A 84 1.64 7.00 2.82
N VAL A 85 1.34 8.25 2.43
CA VAL A 85 0.13 8.97 2.90
C VAL A 85 -1.15 8.22 2.51
N VAL A 86 -1.24 7.76 1.26
CA VAL A 86 -2.44 7.05 0.79
C VAL A 86 -2.61 5.71 1.48
N LEU A 87 -1.52 4.97 1.71
CA LEU A 87 -1.58 3.69 2.42
C LEU A 87 -2.00 3.85 3.88
N VAL A 88 -1.53 4.89 4.57
CA VAL A 88 -1.99 5.22 5.93
C VAL A 88 -3.49 5.52 5.93
N TRP A 89 -4.00 6.29 4.97
CA TRP A 89 -5.45 6.51 4.88
C TRP A 89 -6.24 5.25 4.50
N HIS A 90 -5.63 4.35 3.74
CA HIS A 90 -6.25 3.08 3.36
C HIS A 90 -6.43 2.16 4.58
N THR A 91 -5.53 2.20 5.58
CA THR A 91 -5.66 1.41 6.81
C THR A 91 -6.90 1.81 7.65
N GLU A 92 -7.36 3.06 7.56
CA GLU A 92 -8.56 3.54 8.26
C GLU A 92 -9.82 2.72 7.92
N ARG A 93 -9.85 2.09 6.73
CA ARG A 93 -10.97 1.23 6.31
C ARG A 93 -11.13 -0.02 7.18
N PHE A 94 -10.07 -0.39 7.89
CA PHE A 94 -9.95 -1.60 8.69
C PHE A 94 -9.95 -1.33 10.19
N ARG A 95 -9.86 -0.06 10.61
CA ARG A 95 -10.09 0.38 11.98
C ARG A 95 -11.59 0.51 12.23
N LYS A 96 -12.23 -0.61 12.57
CA LYS A 96 -13.60 -0.65 13.09
C LYS A 96 -13.59 -1.20 14.50
#